data_AF-A0A818MTE1-F1
#
_entry.id   AF-A0A818MTE1-F1
#
_cell.length_a   1.000
_cell.length_b   1.000
_cell.length_c   1.000
_cell.angle_alpha   90.00
_cell.angle_beta   90.00
_cell.angle_gamma   90.00
#
_symmetry.space_group_name_H-M   'P 1'
#
loop_
_entity.id
_entity.type
_entity.pdbx_description
1 polymer ?
#
loop_
_entity_poly.entity_id
_entity_poly.type
_entity_poly.pdbx_seq_one_letter_code
_entity_poly.pdbx_strand_id
1 'polypeptide(L)' 'ILTRKNEVADFEATTFSIFYNNTFYLVCLIVLSFFVFKNFSPTVNYLFSVGLSTVIVFLFSTGQK' A
#
# COMPACT_ATOMS: atom_id res chain seq x y z
N ILE A 1 -14.11 19.11 25.55
CA ILE A 1 -12.90 19.71 24.93
C ILE A 1 -11.93 18.65 24.39
N LEU A 2 -11.68 17.56 25.13
CA LEU A 2 -10.83 16.45 24.68
C LEU A 2 -11.46 15.60 23.57
N THR A 3 -12.78 15.40 23.61
CA THR A 3 -13.53 14.61 22.62
C THR A 3 -13.50 15.21 21.22
N ARG A 4 -13.54 16.54 21.10
CA ARG A 4 -13.42 17.23 19.80
C ARG A 4 -12.02 17.10 19.21
N LYS A 5 -10.97 17.18 20.04
CA LYS A 5 -9.58 16.96 19.58
C LYS A 5 -9.33 15.49 19.20
N ASN A 6 -9.99 14.54 19.88
CA ASN A 6 -9.97 13.12 19.52
C ASN A 6 -10.64 12.88 18.17
N GLU A 7 -11.81 13.50 17.92
CA GLU A 7 -12.51 13.41 16.64
C GLU A 7 -11.65 13.92 15.47
N VAL A 8 -10.89 15.01 15.66
CA VAL A 8 -9.96 15.51 14.63
C VAL A 8 -8.74 14.60 14.48
N ALA A 9 -8.19 14.09 15.59
CA ALA A 9 -7.06 13.16 15.55
C ALA A 9 -7.43 11.84 14.86
N ASP A 10 -8.65 11.34 15.07
CA ASP A 10 -9.15 10.13 14.42
C ASP A 10 -9.41 10.36 12.92
N PHE A 11 -9.89 11.57 12.55
CA PHE A 11 -10.07 11.96 11.15
C PHE A 11 -8.74 12.09 10.41
N GLU A 12 -7.75 12.73 11.03
CA GLU A 12 -6.39 12.85 10.50
C GLU A 12 -5.70 11.48 10.44
N ALA A 13 -5.84 10.63 11.47
CA ALA A 13 -5.28 9.29 11.49
C ALA A 13 -5.90 8.37 10.43
N THR A 14 -7.20 8.48 10.18
CA THR A 14 -7.88 7.74 9.10
C THR A 14 -7.37 8.18 7.74
N THR A 15 -7.25 9.49 7.51
CA THR A 15 -6.70 10.04 6.26
C THR A 15 -5.27 9.59 6.03
N PHE A 16 -4.44 9.60 7.08
CA PHE A 16 -3.06 9.15 7.03
C PHE A 16 -2.95 7.66 6.73
N SER A 17 -3.82 6.84 7.32
CA SER A 17 -3.85 5.39 7.10
C SER A 17 -4.21 5.04 5.65
N ILE A 18 -5.16 5.77 5.05
CA ILE A 18 -5.52 5.61 3.63
C ILE A 18 -4.35 5.98 2.72
N PHE A 19 -3.70 7.12 2.99
CA PHE A 19 -2.54 7.55 2.22
C PHE A 19 -1.38 6.56 2.33
N TYR A 20 -1.07 6.11 3.55
CA TYR A 20 0.00 5.15 3.82
C TYR A 20 -0.16 3.85 3.04
N ASN A 21 -1.37 3.28 3.03
CA ASN A 21 -1.67 2.03 2.34
C ASN A 21 -1.47 2.17 0.81
N ASN A 22 -1.90 3.29 0.24
CA ASN A 22 -1.73 3.59 -1.19
C ASN A 22 -0.27 3.87 -1.57
N THR A 23 0.47 4.62 -0.74
CA THR A 23 1.91 4.85 -0.96
C THR A 23 2.68 3.55 -0.86
N PHE A 24 2.34 2.69 0.10
CA PHE A 24 2.97 1.39 0.28
C PHE A 24 2.76 0.48 -0.94
N TYR A 25 1.55 0.43 -1.48
CA TYR A 25 1.27 -0.27 -2.74
C TYR A 25 2.12 0.23 -3.91
N LEU A 26 2.26 1.55 -4.07
CA LEU A 26 3.05 2.15 -5.14
C LEU A 26 4.54 1.83 -4.99
N VAL A 27 5.08 1.92 -3.79
CA VAL A 27 6.49 1.58 -3.50
C VAL A 27 6.76 0.12 -3.83
N CYS A 28 5.91 -0.81 -3.35
CA CYS A 28 6.04 -2.22 -3.70
C CYS A 28 5.96 -2.44 -5.21
N LEU A 29 5.00 -1.83 -5.90
CA LEU A 29 4.85 -1.99 -7.35
C LEU A 29 6.11 -1.52 -8.10
N ILE A 30 6.69 -0.38 -7.73
CA ILE A 30 7.91 0.14 -8.37
C ILE A 30 9.10 -0.80 -8.10
N VAL A 31 9.29 -1.26 -6.86
CA VAL A 31 10.39 -2.16 -6.51
C VAL A 31 10.26 -3.50 -7.25
N LEU A 32 9.07 -4.10 -7.25
CA LEU A 32 8.85 -5.38 -7.96
C LEU A 32 9.07 -5.21 -9.47
N SER A 33 8.53 -4.14 -10.06
CA SER A 33 8.57 -3.92 -11.51
C SER A 33 9.96 -3.59 -12.04
N PHE A 34 10.73 -2.75 -11.33
CA PHE A 34 12.04 -2.28 -11.79
C PHE A 34 13.24 -3.10 -11.27
N PHE A 35 13.16 -3.68 -10.06
CA PHE A 35 14.27 -4.43 -9.47
C PHE A 35 14.12 -5.95 -9.60
N VAL A 36 12.93 -6.50 -9.35
CA VAL A 36 12.73 -7.96 -9.28
C VAL A 36 12.44 -8.54 -10.67
N PHE A 37 11.52 -7.94 -11.42
CA PHE A 37 11.03 -8.49 -12.69
C PHE A 37 11.60 -7.80 -13.94
N LYS A 38 12.70 -7.05 -13.79
CA LYS A 38 13.39 -6.27 -14.86
C LYS A 38 13.57 -7.00 -16.20
N ASN A 39 13.87 -8.30 -16.18
CA ASN A 39 14.22 -9.08 -17.38
C ASN A 39 13.06 -9.92 -17.94
N PHE A 40 11.88 -9.90 -17.31
CA PHE A 40 10.73 -10.68 -17.78
C PHE A 40 9.96 -9.95 -18.90
N SER A 41 9.18 -10.72 -19.67
CA SER A 41 8.26 -10.17 -20.66
C SER A 41 7.33 -9.11 -20.02
N PRO A 42 7.04 -7.99 -20.71
CA PRO A 42 6.27 -6.88 -20.16
C PRO A 42 4.93 -7.31 -19.55
N THR A 43 4.24 -8.25 -20.19
CA THR A 43 2.96 -8.79 -19.73
C THR A 43 3.09 -9.54 -18.41
N VAL A 44 4.13 -10.39 -18.29
CA VAL A 44 4.35 -11.19 -17.07
C VAL A 44 4.82 -10.30 -15.94
N ASN A 45 5.71 -9.34 -16.21
CA ASN A 45 6.18 -8.38 -15.22
C ASN A 45 5.00 -7.56 -14.65
N TYR A 46 4.13 -7.02 -15.51
CA TYR A 46 2.97 -6.25 -15.05
C TYR A 46 2.01 -7.10 -14.20
N LEU A 47 1.65 -8.31 -14.68
CA LEU A 47 0.71 -9.17 -13.97
C LEU A 47 1.23 -9.59 -12.59
N PHE A 48 2.51 -9.99 -12.52
CA PHE A 48 3.12 -10.41 -11.25
C PHE A 48 3.38 -9.25 -10.31
N SER A 49 3.88 -8.10 -10.80
CA SER A 49 4.17 -6.93 -9.97
C SER A 49 2.89 -6.35 -9.37
N VAL A 50 1.81 -6.24 -10.16
CA VAL A 50 0.50 -5.79 -9.66
C VAL A 50 -0.11 -6.82 -8.72
N GLY A 51 -0.11 -8.10 -9.09
CA GLY A 51 -0.67 -9.18 -8.28
C GLY A 51 0.01 -9.32 -6.92
N LEU A 52 1.34 -9.42 -6.90
CA LEU A 52 2.11 -9.51 -5.66
C LEU A 52 2.01 -8.24 -4.81
N SER A 53 2.08 -7.05 -5.42
CA SER A 53 1.92 -5.81 -4.65
C SER A 53 0.54 -5.76 -3.96
N THR A 54 -0.52 -6.16 -4.68
CA THR A 54 -1.88 -6.23 -4.12
C THR A 54 -1.97 -7.22 -2.96
N VAL A 55 -1.41 -8.41 -3.10
CA VAL A 55 -1.43 -9.46 -2.06
C VAL A 55 -0.65 -9.04 -0.81
N ILE A 56 0.54 -8.47 -0.99
CA ILE A 56 1.39 -8.00 0.11
C ILE A 56 0.68 -6.90 0.90
N VAL A 57 0.10 -5.93 0.19
CA VAL A 57 -0.63 -4.82 0.79
C VAL A 57 -1.89 -5.30 1.49
N PHE A 58 -2.65 -6.23 0.89
CA PHE A 58 -3.83 -6.83 1.50
C PHE A 58 -3.52 -7.56 2.81
N LEU A 59 -2.46 -8.36 2.83
CA LEU A 59 -2.01 -9.06 4.04
C LEU A 59 -1.61 -8.07 5.14
N PHE A 60 -0.82 -7.05 4.79
CA PHE A 60 -0.35 -6.06 5.76
C PHE A 60 -1.48 -5.15 6.28
N SER A 61 -2.46 -4.83 5.43
CA SER A 61 -3.64 -4.07 5.79
C SER A 61 -4.58 -4.81 6.75
N THR A 62 -4.53 -6.15 6.79
CA THR A 62 -5.37 -6.97 7.67
C THR A 62 -4.74 -7.16 9.07
N GLY A 63 -3.43 -6.95 9.19
CA GLY A 63 -2.67 -7.13 10.44
C GLY A 63 -2.72 -5.95 11.42
N GLN A 64 -3.34 -4.83 11.07
CA GLN A 64 -3.41 -3.61 11.91
C GLN A 64 -4.62 -3.61 12.87
N LYS A 65 -5.00 -4.79 13.39
CA LYS A 65 -6.08 -4.94 14.38
C LYS A 65 -5.55 -4.95 15.81
#